data_AF-A0A930K705-F1
#
_entry.id   AF-A0A930K705-F1
#
_cell.length_a   1.000
_cell.length_b   1.000
_cell.length_c   1.000
_cell.angle_alpha   90.00
_cell.angle_beta   90.00
_cell.angle_gamma   90.00
#
_symmetry.space_group_name_H-M   'P 1'
#
loop_
_entity.id
_entity.type
_entity.pdbx_description
1 polymer ?
#
loop_
_entity_poly.entity_id
_entity_poly.type
_entity_poly.pdbx_seq_one_letter_code
_entity_poly.pdbx_strand_id
1 'polypeptide(L)'
;MPIKPENKARYPKNWKQIRISILERADNCCEFCGVENHTYRTNEFTGKLAYIVLTIAHLDHTPEHCDPDNLRALCQRCHNRYDAEHRKETRLSNSIKKKTNE
;
A
#
# COMPACT_ATOMS: atom_id res chain seq x y z
N MET A 1 -0.64 0.61 3.77
CA MET A 1 -0.76 1.99 4.28
C MET A 1 -2.23 2.39 4.35
N PRO A 2 -2.70 3.11 5.40
CA PRO A 2 -4.07 3.62 5.45
C PRO A 2 -4.26 4.83 4.52
N ILE A 3 -5.43 4.90 3.86
CA ILE A 3 -5.80 6.07 3.05
C ILE A 3 -6.04 7.26 3.98
N LYS A 4 -5.31 8.35 3.76
CA LYS A 4 -5.52 9.58 4.52
C LYS A 4 -6.94 10.13 4.30
N PRO A 5 -7.59 10.73 5.32
CA PRO A 5 -8.93 11.31 5.18
C PRO A 5 -9.03 12.30 4.00
N GLU A 6 -8.01 13.13 3.80
CA GLU A 6 -7.91 14.10 2.69
C GLU A 6 -8.00 13.46 1.30
N ASN A 7 -7.56 12.21 1.15
CA ASN A 7 -7.53 11.51 -0.12
C ASN A 7 -8.73 10.58 -0.34
N LYS A 8 -9.63 10.42 0.64
CA LYS A 8 -10.78 9.50 0.50
C LYS A 8 -11.65 9.82 -0.72
N ALA A 9 -11.78 11.09 -1.09
CA ALA A 9 -12.58 11.52 -2.23
C ALA A 9 -12.00 11.08 -3.59
N ARG A 10 -10.69 10.75 -3.65
CA ARG A 10 -10.02 10.27 -4.86
C ARG A 10 -10.34 8.81 -5.19
N TYR A 11 -10.89 8.08 -4.22
CA TYR A 11 -11.26 6.68 -4.36
C TYR A 11 -12.75 6.56 -4.66
N PRO A 12 -13.16 5.54 -5.42
CA PRO A 12 -14.56 5.34 -5.72
C PRO A 12 -15.34 4.89 -4.46
N LYS A 13 -16.64 5.18 -4.41
CA LYS A 13 -17.49 4.88 -3.24
C LYS A 13 -17.52 3.38 -2.90
N ASN A 14 -17.35 2.51 -3.91
CA ASN A 14 -17.29 1.06 -3.77
C ASN A 14 -15.88 0.53 -3.40
N TRP A 15 -14.92 1.37 -3.01
CA TRP A 15 -13.57 0.95 -2.63
C TRP A 15 -13.55 -0.19 -1.59
N LYS A 16 -14.50 -0.20 -0.65
CA LYS A 16 -14.63 -1.29 0.33
C LYS A 16 -14.88 -2.65 -0.34
N GLN A 17 -15.72 -2.68 -1.38
CA GLN A 17 -16.02 -3.89 -2.14
C GLN A 17 -14.82 -4.33 -2.97
N ILE A 18 -14.16 -3.38 -3.65
CA ILE A 18 -12.91 -3.65 -4.39
C ILE A 18 -11.85 -4.24 -3.46
N ARG A 19 -11.68 -3.67 -2.26
CA ARG A 19 -10.74 -4.21 -1.28
C ARG A 19 -11.08 -5.66 -0.90
N ILE A 20 -12.35 -5.98 -0.70
CA ILE A 20 -12.78 -7.33 -0.35
C ILE A 20 -12.47 -8.29 -1.49
N SER A 21 -12.85 -7.97 -2.72
CA SER A 21 -12.63 -8.85 -3.88
C SER A 21 -11.15 -9.11 -4.15
N ILE A 22 -10.27 -8.13 -3.95
CA ILE A 22 -8.82 -8.32 -4.10
C ILE A 22 -8.25 -9.19 -2.99
N LEU A 23 -8.74 -9.09 -1.75
CA LEU A 23 -8.31 -9.97 -0.66
C LEU A 23 -8.78 -11.41 -0.85
N GLU A 24 -10.01 -11.60 -1.33
CA GLU A 24 -10.54 -12.91 -1.70
C GLU A 24 -9.74 -13.54 -2.84
N ARG A 25 -9.43 -12.77 -3.90
CA ARG A 25 -8.58 -13.22 -5.00
C ARG A 25 -7.18 -13.65 -4.53
N ALA A 26 -6.64 -12.92 -3.56
CA ALA A 26 -5.31 -13.17 -3.01
C ALA A 26 -5.29 -14.27 -1.93
N ASP A 27 -6.41 -14.95 -1.69
CA ASP A 27 -6.57 -15.97 -0.65
C ASP A 27 -6.11 -15.50 0.74
N ASN A 28 -6.42 -14.24 1.07
CA ASN A 28 -5.95 -13.55 2.28
C ASN A 28 -4.42 -13.63 2.49
N CYS A 29 -3.65 -13.80 1.42
CA CYS A 29 -2.20 -13.87 1.43
C CYS A 29 -1.58 -12.69 0.67
N CYS A 30 -0.38 -12.29 1.09
CA CYS A 30 0.38 -11.28 0.38
C CYS A 30 0.79 -11.81 -1.01
N GLU A 31 0.41 -11.12 -2.08
CA GLU A 31 0.70 -11.56 -3.46
C GLU A 31 2.20 -11.53 -3.80
N PHE A 32 3.06 -10.92 -2.97
CA PHE A 32 4.51 -10.88 -3.18
C PHE A 32 5.31 -11.89 -2.36
N CYS A 33 4.84 -12.24 -1.16
CA CYS A 33 5.62 -13.10 -0.26
C CYS A 33 4.81 -14.24 0.37
N GLY A 34 3.52 -14.36 0.06
CA GLY A 34 2.65 -15.43 0.55
C GLY A 34 2.32 -15.37 2.03
N VAL A 35 2.67 -14.30 2.76
CA VAL A 35 2.31 -14.21 4.18
C VAL A 35 0.82 -14.01 4.35
N GLU A 36 0.21 -14.81 5.22
CA GLU A 36 -1.20 -14.74 5.57
C GLU A 36 -1.53 -13.46 6.35
N ASN A 37 -2.71 -12.90 6.07
CA ASN A 37 -3.26 -11.76 6.77
C ASN A 37 -3.58 -12.08 8.23
N HIS A 38 -3.53 -11.08 9.12
CA HIS A 38 -3.87 -11.21 10.54
C HIS A 38 -3.01 -12.22 11.32
N THR A 39 -1.82 -12.55 10.81
CA THR A 39 -0.83 -13.37 11.51
C THR A 39 0.22 -12.51 12.20
N TYR A 40 1.01 -13.12 13.09
CA TYR A 40 2.16 -12.47 13.69
C TYR A 40 3.45 -12.96 13.02
N ARG A 41 4.35 -12.03 12.70
CA ARG A 41 5.70 -12.32 12.19
C ARG A 41 6.74 -11.58 13.01
N THR A 42 7.81 -12.27 13.37
CA THR A 42 8.97 -11.65 14.02
C THR A 42 9.80 -10.93 12.96
N ASN A 43 10.16 -9.68 13.24
CA ASN A 43 11.12 -8.95 12.41
C ASN A 43 12.53 -9.38 12.78
N GLU A 44 13.24 -9.99 11.82
CA GLU A 44 14.60 -10.53 12.00
C GLU A 44 15.63 -9.47 12.40
N PHE A 45 15.43 -8.21 12.02
CA PHE A 45 16.36 -7.11 12.31
C PHE A 45 16.13 -6.45 13.65
N THR A 46 14.86 -6.37 14.09
CA THR A 46 14.50 -5.68 15.34
C THR A 46 14.13 -6.62 16.48
N GLY A 47 13.94 -7.92 16.19
CA GLY A 47 13.43 -8.93 17.13
C GLY A 47 11.97 -8.74 17.54
N LYS A 48 11.29 -7.69 17.05
CA LYS A 48 9.93 -7.35 17.47
C LYS A 48 8.89 -8.16 16.70
N LEU A 49 7.85 -8.59 17.39
CA LEU A 49 6.68 -9.20 16.79
C LEU A 49 5.83 -8.10 16.11
N ALA A 50 5.47 -8.33 14.85
CA ALA A 50 4.61 -7.44 14.08
C ALA A 50 3.33 -8.19 13.68
N TYR A 51 2.18 -7.53 13.90
CA TYR A 51 0.89 -8.02 13.42
C TYR A 51 0.73 -7.65 11.94
N ILE A 52 0.57 -8.67 11.09
CA ILE A 52 0.51 -8.52 9.65
C ILE A 52 -0.90 -8.10 9.23
N VAL A 53 -0.96 -6.96 8.53
CA VAL A 53 -2.19 -6.48 7.89
C VAL A 53 -1.94 -6.31 6.40
N LEU A 54 -2.79 -6.95 5.58
CA LEU A 54 -2.81 -6.74 4.14
C LEU A 54 -3.52 -5.43 3.79
N THR A 55 -2.89 -4.71 2.87
CA THR A 55 -3.40 -3.48 2.29
C THR A 55 -3.33 -3.56 0.77
N ILE A 56 -4.20 -2.84 0.09
CA ILE A 56 -4.24 -2.84 -1.37
C ILE A 56 -3.29 -1.77 -1.89
N ALA A 57 -2.30 -2.19 -2.69
CA ALA A 57 -1.35 -1.33 -3.36
C ALA A 57 -1.77 -1.13 -4.82
N HIS A 58 -1.53 0.08 -5.33
CA HIS A 58 -1.68 0.43 -6.75
C HIS A 58 -0.30 0.27 -7.39
N LEU A 59 -0.17 -0.54 -8.44
CA LEU A 59 1.12 -0.81 -9.08
C LEU A 59 1.67 0.43 -9.82
N ASP A 60 0.81 1.33 -10.27
CA ASP A 60 1.19 2.60 -10.87
C ASP A 60 1.28 3.78 -9.88
N HIS A 61 1.09 3.53 -8.58
CA HIS A 61 1.01 4.56 -7.53
C HIS A 61 -0.06 5.64 -7.76
N THR A 62 -1.06 5.39 -8.61
CA THR A 62 -2.14 6.33 -8.95
C THR A 62 -3.44 5.92 -8.22
N PRO A 63 -3.88 6.67 -7.18
CA PRO A 63 -5.07 6.36 -6.39
C PRO A 63 -6.38 6.18 -7.17
N GLU A 64 -6.50 6.84 -8.32
CA GLU A 64 -7.68 6.80 -9.17
C GLU A 64 -7.79 5.51 -10.00
N HIS A 65 -6.68 4.81 -10.23
CA HIS A 65 -6.62 3.64 -11.10
C HIS A 65 -6.94 2.36 -10.31
N CYS A 66 -8.22 2.19 -9.97
CA CYS A 66 -8.73 1.07 -9.16
C CYS A 66 -9.07 -0.20 -9.96
N ASP A 67 -8.50 -0.39 -11.16
CA ASP A 67 -8.69 -1.62 -11.93
C ASP A 67 -8.08 -2.82 -11.18
N PRO A 68 -8.78 -3.96 -11.02
CA PRO A 68 -8.26 -5.13 -10.32
C PRO A 68 -6.86 -5.59 -10.77
N ASP A 69 -6.50 -5.40 -12.03
CA ASP A 69 -5.20 -5.80 -12.56
C ASP A 69 -4.06 -4.90 -12.06
N ASN A 70 -4.36 -3.62 -11.81
CA ASN A 70 -3.46 -2.64 -11.21
C ASN A 70 -3.38 -2.74 -9.67
N LEU A 71 -4.23 -3.55 -9.05
CA LEU A 71 -4.29 -3.70 -7.60
C LEU A 71 -3.62 -5.00 -7.14
N ARG A 72 -2.89 -4.92 -6.02
CA ARG A 72 -2.33 -6.09 -5.33
C ARG A 72 -2.53 -6.04 -3.82
N ALA A 73 -2.87 -7.17 -3.21
CA ALA A 73 -2.91 -7.34 -1.76
C ALA A 73 -1.49 -7.56 -1.22
N LEU A 74 -0.95 -6.56 -0.52
CA LEU A 74 0.41 -6.59 0.00
C LEU A 74 0.46 -6.39 1.51
N CYS A 75 1.34 -7.13 2.18
CA CYS A 75 1.67 -6.92 3.58
C CYS A 75 2.44 -5.61 3.78
N GLN A 76 2.48 -5.09 5.01
CA GLN A 76 3.15 -3.83 5.33
C GLN A 76 4.61 -3.77 4.83
N ARG A 77 5.37 -4.88 4.95
CA ARG A 77 6.77 -4.94 4.51
C ARG A 77 6.89 -4.83 2.99
N CYS A 78 6.15 -5.67 2.25
CA CYS A 78 6.21 -5.69 0.78
C CYS A 78 5.68 -4.39 0.18
N HIS A 79 4.56 -3.88 0.70
CA HIS A 79 4.02 -2.59 0.30
C HIS A 79 5.02 -1.46 0.55
N ASN A 80 5.64 -1.40 1.74
CA ASN A 80 6.60 -0.36 2.05
C ASN A 80 7.86 -0.41 1.19
N ARG A 81 8.29 -1.60 0.80
CA ARG A 81 9.41 -1.79 -0.12
C ARG A 81 9.05 -1.34 -1.53
N TYR A 82 7.86 -1.68 -2.01
CA TYR A 82 7.38 -1.33 -3.34
C TYR A 82 7.34 0.19 -3.52
N ASP A 83 6.71 0.89 -2.60
CA ASP A 83 6.58 2.36 -2.62
C ASP A 83 7.89 3.12 -2.34
N ALA A 84 9.00 2.45 -1.99
CA ALA A 84 10.18 3.12 -1.43
C ALA A 84 10.77 4.16 -2.39
N GLU A 85 10.92 3.81 -3.67
CA GLU A 85 11.44 4.74 -4.69
C GLU A 85 10.41 5.82 -5.01
N HIS A 86 9.13 5.50 -5.17
CA HIS A 86 8.08 6.50 -5.41
C HIS A 86 8.01 7.56 -4.29
N ARG A 87 8.15 7.15 -3.02
CA ARG A 87 8.21 8.07 -1.88
C ARG A 87 9.46 8.93 -1.89
N LYS A 88 10.59 8.40 -2.38
CA LYS A 88 11.84 9.15 -2.52
C LYS A 88 11.71 10.22 -3.61
N GLU A 89 11.16 9.89 -4.76
CA GLU A 89 10.86 10.83 -5.84
C GLU A 89 9.91 11.93 -5.36
N THR A 90 8.77 11.56 -4.77
CA THR A 90 7.78 12.51 -4.24
C THR A 90 8.41 13.48 -3.23
N ARG A 91 9.28 12.99 -2.35
CA ARG A 91 9.99 13.83 -1.36
C ARG A 91 10.94 14.82 -2.03
N LEU A 92 11.68 14.38 -3.05
CA LEU A 92 12.58 15.25 -3.83
C LEU A 92 11.78 16.33 -4.56
N SER A 93 10.73 15.96 -5.29
CA SER A 93 9.88 16.90 -6.03
C SER A 93 9.23 17.93 -5.11
N ASN A 94 8.74 17.52 -3.93
CA ASN A 94 8.18 18.45 -2.94
C ASN A 94 9.24 19.39 -2.37
N SER A 95 10.47 18.91 -2.14
CA SER A 95 11.57 19.78 -1.71
C SER A 95 11.96 20.81 -2.76
N ILE A 96 11.94 20.44 -4.05
CA ILE A 96 12.23 21.36 -5.16
C ILE A 96 11.12 22.42 -5.25
N LYS A 97 9.85 22.00 -5.26
CA LYS A 97 8.69 22.92 -5.29
C LYS A 97 8.72 23.92 -4.13
N LYS A 98 9.13 23.49 -2.94
CA LYS A 98 9.27 24.38 -1.79
C LYS A 98 10.33 25.46 -2.03
N LYS A 99 11.51 25.07 -2.54
CA LYS A 99 12.61 25.98 -2.84
C LYS A 99 12.32 26.96 -3.98
N THR A 100 11.47 26.61 -4.94
CA THR A 100 11.11 27.48 -6.07
C THR A 100 9.98 28.46 -5.75
N ASN A 101 9.25 28.23 -4.65
CA ASN A 101 8.14 29.07 -4.20
C ASN A 101 8.55 30.00 -3.03
N GLU A 102 9.85 30.08 -2.71
CA GLU A 102 10.49 31.03 -1.80
C GLU A 102 11.38 31.98 -2.62
#